data_AF-A0A382J304-F1
#
_entry.id   AF-A0A382J304-F1
#
_cell.length_a   1.000
_cell.length_b   1.000
_cell.length_c   1.000
_cell.angle_alpha   90.00
_cell.angle_beta   90.00
_cell.angle_gamma   90.00
#
_symmetry.space_group_name_H-M   'P 1'
#
loop_
_entity.id
_entity.type
_entity.pdbx_description
1 polymer ?
#
loop_
_entity_poly.entity_id
_entity_poly.type
_entity_poly.pdbx_seq_one_letter_code
_entity_poly.pdbx_strand_id
1 'polypeptide(L)'
;MPFPSPSDKQAKVLWFSLTVLAIAVFLALLALMFYGVGWLLDRLTPVLLPLAIAGILAFLLNPLVDFFEPKMSAKVSFLFAKIRNPKRVKAILLVLMIGFCIITALTLVTLTTVVPEMLKLAEETKVEYVQENIRTWAAENKGTAWGKLMMIGQLESINLTAMMSAGEQQLTQMTHKGVSEAITLIGLLAGLALVPVYVFYFLLEARTIEMKWSDYLPLKESRFKEEAVFVLSSFNDCLVVFFRGQVLVAFCVGVCLAIGFSIIGLPYAILIGLAAGLLGIIPYFGVIAATIPVLLLSLAYGDQMLVQGAGAPVLA
;
A
#
# COMPACT_ATOMS: atom_id res chain seq x y z
N MET A 1 37.24 8.66 -62.13
CA MET A 1 36.09 8.21 -62.94
C MET A 1 34.82 8.52 -62.16
N PRO A 2 33.91 9.37 -62.65
CA PRO A 2 32.63 9.59 -61.99
C PRO A 2 31.79 8.30 -62.12
N PHE A 3 31.27 7.79 -61.01
CA PHE A 3 30.36 6.65 -61.04
C PHE A 3 29.07 7.03 -61.78
N PRO A 4 28.50 6.14 -62.60
CA PRO A 4 27.23 6.40 -63.26
C PRO A 4 26.12 6.57 -62.22
N SER A 5 25.22 7.53 -62.45
CA SER A 5 24.05 7.74 -61.59
C SER A 5 23.17 6.47 -61.55
N PRO A 6 22.59 6.13 -60.39
CA PRO A 6 21.73 4.95 -60.26
C PRO A 6 20.52 5.05 -61.19
N SER A 7 20.08 3.90 -61.72
CA SER A 7 18.81 3.81 -62.45
C SER A 7 17.62 4.09 -61.51
N ASP A 8 16.48 4.53 -62.04
CA ASP A 8 15.28 4.84 -61.25
C ASP A 8 14.83 3.70 -60.32
N LYS A 9 15.02 2.44 -60.77
CA LYS A 9 14.74 1.25 -59.95
C LYS A 9 15.71 1.13 -58.78
N GLN A 10 17.01 1.35 -59.01
CA GLN A 10 18.02 1.31 -57.96
C GLN A 10 17.82 2.44 -56.94
N ALA A 11 17.48 3.65 -57.40
CA ALA A 11 17.17 4.78 -56.52
C ALA A 11 15.96 4.50 -55.61
N LYS A 12 14.87 3.95 -56.15
CA LYS A 12 13.69 3.57 -55.35
C LYS A 12 14.01 2.55 -54.27
N VAL A 13 14.80 1.52 -54.60
CA VAL A 13 15.23 0.49 -53.64
C VAL A 13 16.12 1.08 -52.53
N LEU A 14 17.03 1.99 -52.88
CA LEU A 14 17.88 2.69 -51.90
C LEU A 14 17.05 3.53 -50.91
N TRP A 15 16.13 4.36 -51.42
CA TRP A 15 15.27 5.19 -50.57
C TRP A 15 14.34 4.37 -49.69
N PHE A 16 13.78 3.27 -50.22
CA PHE A 16 12.95 2.36 -49.44
C PHE A 16 13.76 1.69 -48.32
N SER A 17 14.96 1.17 -48.64
CA SER A 17 15.84 0.54 -47.66
C SER A 17 16.28 1.53 -46.56
N LEU A 18 16.56 2.78 -46.93
CA LEU A 18 16.91 3.83 -45.98
C LEU A 18 15.73 4.18 -45.07
N THR A 19 14.52 4.27 -45.62
CA THR A 19 13.30 4.54 -44.84
C THR A 19 13.01 3.40 -43.85
N VAL A 20 13.12 2.14 -44.31
CA VAL A 20 12.94 0.96 -43.46
C VAL A 20 13.99 0.92 -42.36
N LEU A 21 15.26 1.22 -42.67
CA LEU A 21 16.32 1.30 -41.67
C LEU A 21 16.06 2.41 -40.66
N ALA A 22 15.64 3.60 -41.10
CA ALA A 22 15.32 4.71 -40.21
C ALA A 22 14.17 4.36 -39.25
N ILE A 23 13.10 3.73 -39.75
CA ILE A 23 11.98 3.25 -38.92
C ILE A 23 12.46 2.17 -37.96
N ALA A 24 13.25 1.19 -38.42
CA ALA A 24 13.77 0.12 -37.57
C ALA A 24 14.64 0.67 -36.43
N VAL A 25 15.54 1.62 -36.74
CA VAL A 25 16.37 2.30 -35.73
C VAL A 25 15.51 3.10 -34.75
N PHE A 26 14.52 3.85 -35.26
CA PHE A 26 13.60 4.60 -34.41
C PHE A 26 12.84 3.68 -33.44
N LEU A 27 12.29 2.56 -33.94
CA LEU A 27 11.60 1.56 -33.12
C LEU A 27 12.54 0.88 -32.12
N ALA A 28 13.79 0.58 -32.51
CA ALA A 28 14.78 0.00 -31.63
C ALA A 28 15.18 0.95 -30.49
N LEU A 29 15.38 2.24 -30.78
CA LEU A 29 15.66 3.26 -29.78
C LEU A 29 14.47 3.45 -28.83
N LEU A 30 13.25 3.43 -29.37
CA LEU A 30 12.02 3.50 -28.58
C LEU A 30 11.90 2.28 -27.65
N ALA A 31 12.13 1.07 -28.15
CA ALA A 31 12.13 -0.15 -27.34
C ALA A 31 13.22 -0.12 -26.25
N LEU A 32 14.43 0.34 -26.58
CA LEU A 32 15.53 0.51 -25.63
C LEU A 32 15.18 1.54 -24.54
N MET A 33 14.52 2.64 -24.91
CA MET A 33 14.03 3.64 -23.96
C MET A 33 13.01 3.03 -22.99
N PHE A 34 12.00 2.30 -23.49
CA PHE A 34 11.02 1.63 -22.64
C PHE A 34 11.67 0.57 -21.72
N TYR A 35 12.61 -0.21 -22.24
CA TYR A 35 13.36 -1.19 -21.45
C TYR A 35 14.20 -0.52 -20.36
N GLY A 36 14.93 0.55 -20.70
CA GLY A 36 15.75 1.31 -19.76
C GLY A 36 14.92 1.97 -18.66
N VAL A 37 13.75 2.52 -19.01
CA VAL A 37 12.79 3.07 -18.05
C VAL A 37 12.24 1.96 -17.15
N GLY A 38 11.83 0.82 -17.69
CA GLY A 38 11.36 -0.33 -16.90
C GLY A 38 12.42 -0.82 -15.92
N TRP A 39 13.66 -1.03 -16.41
CA TRP A 39 14.80 -1.43 -15.58
C TRP A 39 15.10 -0.42 -14.45
N LEU A 40 15.03 0.87 -14.75
CA LEU A 40 15.22 1.93 -13.76
C LEU A 40 14.09 1.93 -12.71
N LEU A 41 12.83 1.82 -13.16
CA LEU A 41 11.67 1.77 -12.27
C LEU A 41 11.71 0.55 -11.36
N ASP A 42 12.09 -0.62 -11.87
CA ASP A 42 12.25 -1.83 -11.06
C ASP A 42 13.29 -1.64 -9.96
N ARG A 43 14.41 -0.96 -10.29
CA ARG A 43 15.47 -0.69 -9.31
C ARG A 43 15.07 0.35 -8.26
N LEU A 44 14.23 1.32 -8.66
CA LEU A 44 13.77 2.41 -7.80
C LEU A 44 12.47 2.08 -7.04
N THR A 45 11.74 1.03 -7.42
CA THR A 45 10.47 0.61 -6.80
C THR A 45 10.52 0.57 -5.26
N PRO A 46 11.59 0.05 -4.61
CA PRO A 46 11.67 0.04 -3.14
C PRO A 46 11.64 1.44 -2.49
N VAL A 47 11.98 2.49 -3.23
CA VAL A 47 11.96 3.89 -2.77
C VAL A 47 10.72 4.62 -3.29
N LEU A 48 10.36 4.40 -4.55
CA LEU A 48 9.21 5.04 -5.20
C LEU A 48 7.89 4.64 -4.55
N LEU A 49 7.73 3.38 -4.12
CA LEU A 49 6.47 2.90 -3.56
C LEU A 49 6.17 3.52 -2.17
N PRO A 50 7.10 3.52 -1.19
CA PRO A 50 6.90 4.26 0.05
C PRO A 50 6.66 5.75 -0.17
N LEU A 51 7.35 6.36 -1.15
CA LEU A 51 7.17 7.77 -1.51
C LEU A 51 5.76 8.03 -2.09
N ALA A 52 5.29 7.18 -3.00
CA ALA A 52 3.96 7.29 -3.60
C ALA A 52 2.86 7.13 -2.56
N ILE A 53 2.98 6.11 -1.68
CA ILE A 53 2.06 5.91 -0.55
C ILE A 53 2.07 7.15 0.35
N ALA A 54 3.25 7.68 0.68
CA ALA A 54 3.36 8.87 1.50
C ALA A 54 2.73 10.10 0.83
N GLY A 55 2.87 10.25 -0.48
CA GLY A 55 2.22 11.32 -1.25
C GLY A 55 0.70 11.26 -1.16
N ILE A 56 0.13 10.07 -1.40
CA ILE A 56 -1.32 9.83 -1.27
C ILE A 56 -1.80 10.06 0.16
N LEU A 57 -1.09 9.54 1.16
CA LEU A 57 -1.42 9.75 2.57
C LEU A 57 -1.32 11.22 2.97
N ALA A 58 -0.26 11.93 2.58
CA ALA A 58 -0.13 13.36 2.83
C ALA A 58 -1.28 14.14 2.20
N PHE A 59 -1.66 13.77 0.97
CA PHE A 59 -2.79 14.35 0.28
C PHE A 59 -4.12 14.17 1.04
N LEU A 60 -4.36 12.96 1.56
CA LEU A 60 -5.54 12.62 2.36
C LEU A 60 -5.53 13.29 3.75
N LEU A 61 -4.36 13.39 4.38
CA LEU A 61 -4.22 13.93 5.74
C LEU A 61 -4.13 15.47 5.76
N ASN A 62 -3.78 16.12 4.65
CA ASN A 62 -3.61 17.59 4.62
C ASN A 62 -4.85 18.36 5.10
N PRO A 63 -6.10 18.03 4.71
CA PRO A 63 -7.29 18.69 5.23
C PRO A 63 -7.46 18.55 6.76
N LEU A 64 -7.09 17.39 7.32
CA LEU A 64 -7.11 17.17 8.77
C LEU A 64 -6.06 18.05 9.45
N VAL A 65 -4.85 18.12 8.89
CA VAL A 65 -3.79 18.99 9.40
C VAL A 65 -4.23 20.45 9.35
N ASP A 66 -4.79 20.93 8.24
CA ASP A 66 -5.27 22.31 8.11
C ASP A 66 -6.44 22.62 9.07
N PHE A 67 -7.27 21.63 9.42
CA PHE A 67 -8.32 21.77 10.44
C PHE A 67 -7.78 21.92 11.87
N PHE A 68 -6.70 21.20 12.19
CA PHE A 68 -6.05 21.26 13.52
C PHE A 68 -5.04 22.40 13.65
N GLU A 69 -4.38 22.82 12.57
CA GLU A 69 -3.37 23.89 12.54
C GLU A 69 -3.79 25.19 13.25
N PRO A 70 -4.98 25.78 13.00
CA PRO A 70 -5.39 27.02 13.67
C PRO A 70 -5.65 26.84 15.16
N LYS A 71 -5.97 25.61 15.60
CA LYS A 71 -6.24 25.26 17.01
C LYS A 71 -4.95 25.07 17.81
N MET A 72 -3.79 24.97 17.15
CA MET A 72 -2.51 24.76 17.81
C MET A 72 -1.89 26.07 18.32
N SER A 73 -1.45 26.08 19.57
CA SER A 73 -0.74 27.22 20.16
C SER A 73 0.62 27.45 19.52
N ALA A 74 0.93 28.72 19.24
CA ALA A 74 2.22 29.17 18.74
C ALA A 74 3.35 29.08 19.77
N LYS A 75 3.05 28.88 21.07
CA LYS A 75 4.08 28.77 22.11
C LYS A 75 4.97 27.57 21.82
N VAL A 76 6.23 27.83 21.49
CA VAL A 76 7.18 26.82 21.05
C VAL A 76 7.81 26.17 22.29
N SER A 77 7.77 24.84 22.37
CA SER A 77 8.69 24.10 23.24
C SER A 77 10.10 24.28 22.68
N PHE A 78 11.12 24.45 23.54
CA PHE A 78 12.52 24.72 23.20
C PHE A 78 13.06 23.90 22.00
N LEU A 79 12.58 22.67 21.81
CA LEU A 79 12.91 21.76 20.71
C LEU A 79 12.57 22.26 19.29
N PHE A 80 11.63 23.20 19.11
CA PHE A 80 11.14 23.64 17.79
C PHE A 80 11.43 25.11 17.47
N ALA A 81 12.29 25.78 18.26
CA ALA A 81 12.53 27.23 18.15
C ALA A 81 13.12 27.67 16.78
N LYS A 82 13.74 26.75 16.03
CA LYS A 82 14.34 27.02 14.71
C LYS A 82 13.40 26.79 13.52
N ILE A 83 12.18 26.30 13.75
CA ILE A 83 11.27 25.87 12.68
C ILE A 83 10.34 26.99 12.24
N ARG A 84 10.24 27.21 10.92
CA ARG A 84 9.46 28.30 10.28
C ARG A 84 7.98 28.34 10.70
N ASN A 85 7.34 27.18 10.85
CA ASN A 85 5.91 27.06 11.17
C ASN A 85 5.64 26.02 12.29
N PRO A 86 5.79 26.38 13.58
CA PRO A 86 5.63 25.44 14.69
C PRO A 86 4.20 24.95 14.89
N LYS A 87 3.18 25.73 14.49
CA LYS A 87 1.76 25.32 14.57
C LYS A 87 1.47 24.11 13.67
N ARG A 88 1.94 24.17 12.42
CA ARG A 88 1.75 23.11 11.41
C ARG A 88 2.44 21.83 11.84
N VAL A 89 3.67 21.89 12.36
CA VAL A 89 4.38 20.71 12.89
C VAL A 89 3.60 20.02 14.00
N LYS A 90 3.06 20.78 14.97
CA LYS A 90 2.24 20.21 16.05
C LYS A 90 0.97 19.56 15.52
N ALA A 91 0.30 20.18 14.55
CA ALA A 91 -0.89 19.62 13.92
C ALA A 91 -0.57 18.32 13.17
N ILE A 92 0.54 18.28 12.41
CA ILE A 92 1.01 17.07 11.73
C ILE A 92 1.28 15.96 12.74
N LEU A 93 2.06 16.24 13.79
CA LEU A 93 2.39 15.24 14.81
C LEU A 93 1.13 14.72 15.51
N LEU A 94 0.17 15.59 15.83
CA LEU A 94 -1.11 15.19 16.41
C LEU A 94 -1.91 14.28 15.49
N VAL A 95 -2.05 14.65 14.20
CA VAL A 95 -2.78 13.84 13.21
C VAL A 95 -2.09 12.49 13.01
N LEU A 96 -0.76 12.46 12.90
CA LEU A 96 0.00 11.21 12.78
C LEU A 96 -0.12 10.33 14.04
N MET A 97 -0.06 10.92 15.23
CA MET A 97 -0.28 10.16 16.48
C MET A 97 -1.69 9.58 16.57
N ILE A 98 -2.72 10.37 16.24
CA ILE A 98 -4.11 9.88 16.23
C ILE A 98 -4.26 8.73 15.25
N GLY A 99 -3.75 8.87 14.02
CA GLY A 99 -3.77 7.82 13.01
C GLY A 99 -3.03 6.56 13.47
N PHE A 100 -1.83 6.72 14.04
CA PHE A 100 -1.05 5.61 14.58
C PHE A 100 -1.77 4.89 15.73
N CYS A 101 -2.37 5.64 16.66
CA CYS A 101 -3.16 5.06 17.76
C CYS A 101 -4.39 4.31 17.25
N ILE A 102 -5.14 4.86 16.29
CA ILE A 102 -6.32 4.20 15.70
C ILE A 102 -5.91 2.90 15.00
N ILE A 103 -4.90 2.96 14.14
CA ILE A 103 -4.41 1.78 13.40
C ILE A 103 -3.91 0.72 14.38
N THR A 104 -3.10 1.11 15.37
CA THR A 104 -2.52 0.17 16.36
C THR A 104 -3.60 -0.43 17.25
N ALA A 105 -4.57 0.36 17.71
CA ALA A 105 -5.68 -0.15 18.52
C ALA A 105 -6.52 -1.15 17.71
N LEU A 106 -6.85 -0.80 16.46
CA LEU A 106 -7.62 -1.68 15.58
C LEU A 106 -6.87 -2.99 15.31
N THR A 107 -5.58 -2.93 14.95
CA THR A 107 -4.78 -4.13 14.68
C THR A 107 -4.58 -4.99 15.92
N LEU A 108 -4.31 -4.40 17.09
CA LEU A 108 -4.18 -5.15 18.33
C LEU A 108 -5.49 -5.85 18.70
N VAL A 109 -6.63 -5.16 18.60
CA VAL A 109 -7.94 -5.78 18.86
C VAL A 109 -8.17 -6.93 17.87
N THR A 110 -7.99 -6.72 16.56
CA THR A 110 -8.14 -7.79 15.56
C THR A 110 -7.19 -8.97 15.80
N LEU A 111 -5.93 -8.73 16.16
CA LEU A 111 -4.95 -9.79 16.42
C LEU A 111 -5.21 -10.56 17.71
N THR A 112 -5.83 -9.94 18.71
CA THR A 112 -6.10 -10.58 20.02
C THR A 112 -7.47 -11.23 20.10
N THR A 113 -8.44 -10.79 19.29
CA THR A 113 -9.81 -11.33 19.31
C THR A 113 -10.12 -12.14 18.07
N VAL A 114 -10.07 -11.52 16.89
CA VAL A 114 -10.52 -12.12 15.63
C VAL A 114 -9.57 -13.22 15.20
N VAL A 115 -8.25 -12.96 15.17
CA VAL A 115 -7.27 -13.91 14.64
C VAL A 115 -7.23 -15.23 15.41
N PRO A 116 -7.16 -15.26 16.75
CA PRO A 116 -7.13 -16.52 17.49
C PRO A 116 -8.40 -17.34 17.28
N GLU A 117 -9.55 -16.67 17.16
CA GLU A 117 -10.82 -17.33 16.88
C GLU A 117 -10.84 -17.94 15.47
N MET A 118 -10.36 -17.22 14.45
CA MET A 118 -10.20 -17.76 13.10
C MET A 118 -9.26 -18.96 13.05
N LEU A 119 -8.15 -18.90 13.79
CA LEU A 119 -7.18 -19.99 13.86
C LEU A 119 -7.77 -21.23 14.52
N LYS A 120 -8.49 -21.05 15.64
CA LYS A 120 -9.19 -22.13 16.33
C LYS A 120 -10.25 -22.77 15.43
N LEU A 121 -11.05 -21.97 14.75
CA LEU A 121 -12.07 -22.45 13.80
C LEU A 121 -11.44 -23.20 12.62
N ALA A 122 -10.30 -22.72 12.11
CA ALA A 122 -9.56 -23.41 11.05
C ALA A 122 -9.01 -24.77 11.50
N GLU A 123 -8.64 -24.91 12.76
CA GLU A 123 -8.16 -26.17 13.37
C GLU A 123 -9.33 -27.14 13.66
N GLU A 124 -10.43 -26.65 14.23
CA GLU A 124 -11.60 -27.47 14.60
C GLU A 124 -12.41 -27.96 13.40
N THR A 125 -12.48 -27.18 12.33
CA THR A 125 -13.29 -27.53 11.14
C THR A 125 -12.60 -28.56 10.23
N LYS A 126 -11.43 -29.10 10.61
CA LYS A 126 -10.59 -30.01 9.77
C LYS A 126 -10.48 -29.53 8.32
N VAL A 127 -10.34 -28.22 8.11
CA VAL A 127 -10.05 -27.72 6.75
C VAL A 127 -8.55 -27.86 6.54
N GLU A 128 -8.09 -29.12 6.54
CA GLU A 128 -6.71 -29.53 6.27
C GLU A 128 -6.27 -28.97 4.91
N TYR A 129 -7.21 -28.87 3.97
CA TYR A 129 -7.05 -28.19 2.68
C TYR A 129 -6.71 -26.69 2.79
N VAL A 130 -7.29 -25.93 3.72
CA VAL A 130 -7.00 -24.49 3.87
C VAL A 130 -5.68 -24.28 4.60
N GLN A 131 -5.39 -25.09 5.62
CA GLN A 131 -4.09 -25.03 6.30
C GLN A 131 -2.95 -25.42 5.33
N GLU A 132 -3.12 -26.48 4.55
CA GLU A 132 -2.13 -26.93 3.58
C GLU A 132 -2.01 -25.95 2.40
N ASN A 133 -3.10 -25.35 1.92
CA ASN A 133 -3.03 -24.32 0.87
C ASN A 133 -2.43 -23.01 1.35
N ILE A 134 -2.69 -22.58 2.58
CA ILE A 134 -2.04 -21.39 3.14
C ILE A 134 -0.55 -21.66 3.33
N ARG A 135 -0.18 -22.86 3.81
CA ARG A 135 1.23 -23.28 3.92
C ARG A 135 1.91 -23.38 2.56
N THR A 136 1.26 -23.99 1.58
CA THR A 136 1.78 -24.17 0.23
C THR A 136 1.87 -22.83 -0.50
N TRP A 137 0.84 -21.99 -0.43
CA TRP A 137 0.87 -20.63 -0.98
C TRP A 137 1.96 -19.78 -0.32
N ALA A 138 2.10 -19.83 1.00
CA ALA A 138 3.18 -19.11 1.69
C ALA A 138 4.55 -19.65 1.28
N ALA A 139 4.67 -20.96 1.05
CA ALA A 139 5.90 -21.60 0.62
C ALA A 139 6.27 -21.30 -0.86
N GLU A 140 5.28 -21.14 -1.73
CA GLU A 140 5.43 -20.75 -3.12
C GLU A 140 5.66 -19.24 -3.28
N ASN A 141 5.06 -18.43 -2.39
CA ASN A 141 5.11 -16.97 -2.41
C ASN A 141 6.09 -16.37 -1.40
N LYS A 142 7.11 -17.12 -0.97
CA LYS A 142 8.19 -16.68 -0.06
C LYS A 142 8.91 -15.41 -0.52
N GLY A 143 8.86 -15.09 -1.82
CA GLY A 143 9.42 -13.86 -2.37
C GLY A 143 8.61 -12.61 -2.06
N THR A 144 7.31 -12.75 -1.79
CA THR A 144 6.35 -11.65 -1.61
C THR A 144 6.31 -11.14 -0.16
N ALA A 145 5.96 -9.87 0.03
CA ALA A 145 5.85 -9.27 1.37
C ALA A 145 4.83 -10.01 2.26
N TRP A 146 3.73 -10.48 1.67
CA TRP A 146 2.67 -11.23 2.37
C TRP A 146 3.07 -12.66 2.69
N GLY A 147 3.73 -13.37 1.77
CA GLY A 147 4.28 -14.71 2.06
C GLY A 147 5.31 -14.66 3.20
N LYS A 148 6.18 -13.64 3.20
CA LYS A 148 7.15 -13.39 4.27
C LYS A 148 6.47 -13.10 5.62
N LEU A 149 5.41 -12.29 5.64
CA LEU A 149 4.64 -11.98 6.85
C LEU A 149 3.94 -13.21 7.45
N MET A 150 3.38 -14.08 6.60
CA MET A 150 2.69 -15.30 7.03
C MET A 150 3.66 -16.36 7.59
N MET A 151 4.90 -16.40 7.12
CA MET A 151 5.95 -17.26 7.68
C MET A 151 6.40 -16.82 9.08
N ILE A 152 6.27 -15.52 9.42
CA ILE A 152 6.53 -15.02 10.78
C ILE A 152 5.47 -15.57 11.77
N GLY A 153 4.23 -15.78 11.32
CA GLY A 153 3.19 -16.42 12.13
C GLY A 153 3.41 -17.93 12.36
N GLN A 154 4.29 -18.56 11.58
CA GLN A 154 4.75 -19.95 11.78
C GLN A 154 6.01 -20.03 12.65
N LEU A 155 6.22 -19.04 13.54
CA LEU A 155 7.10 -19.19 14.68
C LEU A 155 6.53 -20.30 15.58
N GLU A 156 6.77 -21.55 15.17
CA GLU A 156 6.85 -22.67 16.08
C GLU A 156 7.75 -22.19 17.21
N SER A 157 7.21 -22.14 18.43
CA SER A 157 7.88 -21.63 19.61
C SER A 157 9.35 -21.97 19.53
N ILE A 158 10.23 -20.96 19.56
CA ILE A 158 11.68 -21.19 19.61
C ILE A 158 11.90 -22.13 20.79
N ASN A 159 12.04 -23.42 20.51
CA ASN A 159 12.17 -24.42 21.53
C ASN A 159 13.64 -24.32 21.93
N LEU A 160 13.94 -23.46 22.90
CA LEU A 160 15.30 -23.25 23.41
C LEU A 160 15.98 -24.58 23.75
N THR A 161 15.20 -25.59 24.12
CA THR A 161 15.65 -26.97 24.36
C THR A 161 16.16 -27.68 23.10
N ALA A 162 15.56 -27.43 21.94
CA ALA A 162 16.04 -27.91 20.63
C ALA A 162 17.28 -27.14 20.14
N MET A 163 17.46 -25.89 20.56
CA MET A 163 18.69 -25.12 20.30
C MET A 163 19.91 -25.68 21.04
N MET A 164 19.70 -26.35 22.18
CA MET A 164 20.76 -26.95 22.98
C MET A 164 21.14 -28.37 22.54
N SER A 165 20.28 -29.05 21.78
CA SER A 165 20.50 -30.43 21.31
C SER A 165 20.81 -30.55 19.81
N ALA A 166 20.68 -29.47 19.05
CA ALA A 166 20.99 -29.43 17.63
C ALA A 166 22.51 -29.31 17.39
N GLY A 167 23.11 -30.38 16.84
CA GLY A 167 24.52 -30.39 16.44
C GLY A 167 24.86 -29.35 15.35
N GLU A 168 26.16 -29.15 15.11
CA GLU A 168 26.74 -28.10 14.25
C GLU A 168 26.10 -27.99 12.85
N GLN A 169 25.61 -29.10 12.27
CA GLN A 169 24.94 -29.11 10.97
C GLN A 169 23.55 -28.45 10.97
N GLN A 170 22.77 -28.55 12.06
CA GLN A 170 21.47 -27.87 12.18
C GLN A 170 21.64 -26.39 12.59
N LEU A 171 22.70 -26.07 13.34
CA LEU A 171 23.04 -24.68 13.68
C LEU A 171 23.41 -23.87 12.43
N THR A 172 24.11 -24.47 11.47
CA THR A 172 24.52 -23.82 10.20
C THR A 172 23.31 -23.57 9.28
N GLN A 173 22.37 -24.53 9.19
CA GLN A 173 21.14 -24.34 8.40
C GLN A 173 20.17 -23.34 9.04
N MET A 174 20.14 -23.24 10.38
CA MET A 174 19.34 -22.25 11.10
C MET A 174 19.94 -20.83 11.07
N THR A 175 21.27 -20.68 11.08
CA THR A 175 21.92 -19.36 10.95
C THR A 175 21.68 -18.74 9.59
N HIS A 176 21.74 -19.53 8.49
CA HIS A 176 21.49 -18.97 7.16
C HIS A 176 20.01 -18.58 6.93
N LYS A 177 19.05 -19.36 7.44
CA LYS A 177 17.61 -19.02 7.35
C LYS A 177 17.25 -17.83 8.24
N GLY A 178 17.62 -17.87 9.52
CA GLY A 178 17.29 -16.81 10.48
C GLY A 178 17.92 -15.45 10.14
N VAL A 179 19.14 -15.43 9.61
CA VAL A 179 19.78 -14.17 9.16
C VAL A 179 19.09 -13.62 7.90
N SER A 180 18.71 -14.47 6.95
CA SER A 180 18.02 -14.02 5.73
C SER A 180 16.61 -13.46 6.02
N GLU A 181 15.92 -14.05 6.98
CA GLU A 181 14.60 -13.62 7.45
C GLU A 181 14.70 -12.31 8.26
N ALA A 182 15.72 -12.18 9.12
CA ALA A 182 15.99 -10.94 9.84
C ALA A 182 16.35 -9.78 8.89
N ILE A 183 17.20 -10.01 7.89
CA ILE A 183 17.54 -9.00 6.87
C ILE A 183 16.28 -8.56 6.11
N THR A 184 15.40 -9.49 5.79
CA THR A 184 14.13 -9.21 5.11
C THR A 184 13.18 -8.39 5.98
N LEU A 185 13.04 -8.75 7.25
CA LEU A 185 12.23 -8.03 8.23
C LEU A 185 12.76 -6.62 8.47
N ILE A 186 14.08 -6.47 8.63
CA ILE A 186 14.73 -5.16 8.78
C ILE A 186 14.50 -4.31 7.53
N GLY A 187 14.62 -4.89 6.33
CA GLY A 187 14.33 -4.19 5.07
C GLY A 187 12.88 -3.73 4.97
N LEU A 188 11.92 -4.58 5.35
CA LEU A 188 10.50 -4.23 5.38
C LEU A 188 10.19 -3.13 6.41
N LEU A 189 10.72 -3.27 7.63
CA LEU A 189 10.56 -2.29 8.71
C LEU A 189 11.21 -0.96 8.36
N ALA A 190 12.39 -0.97 7.75
CA ALA A 190 13.05 0.24 7.26
C ALA A 190 12.23 0.92 6.17
N GLY A 191 11.71 0.15 5.19
CA GLY A 191 10.83 0.68 4.14
C GLY A 191 9.53 1.27 4.69
N LEU A 192 8.91 0.59 5.65
CA LEU A 192 7.68 1.05 6.31
C LEU A 192 7.94 2.27 7.21
N ALA A 193 9.08 2.33 7.88
CA ALA A 193 9.49 3.46 8.71
C ALA A 193 9.76 4.73 7.89
N LEU A 194 10.11 4.61 6.61
CA LEU A 194 10.27 5.76 5.71
C LEU A 194 8.93 6.42 5.36
N VAL A 195 7.82 5.66 5.32
CA VAL A 195 6.49 6.20 4.99
C VAL A 195 6.07 7.35 5.91
N PRO A 196 6.02 7.21 7.25
CA PRO A 196 5.62 8.32 8.13
C PRO A 196 6.60 9.51 8.06
N VAL A 197 7.88 9.25 7.78
CA VAL A 197 8.88 10.31 7.57
C VAL A 197 8.55 11.10 6.30
N TYR A 198 8.30 10.44 5.17
CA TYR A 198 7.90 11.10 3.93
C TYR A 198 6.55 11.81 4.06
N VAL A 199 5.57 11.20 4.72
CA VAL A 199 4.27 11.84 4.98
C VAL A 199 4.47 13.13 5.77
N PHE A 200 5.30 13.10 6.83
CA PHE A 200 5.64 14.28 7.61
C PHE A 200 6.25 15.38 6.73
N TYR A 201 7.25 15.05 5.91
CA TYR A 201 7.91 16.02 5.02
C TYR A 201 6.96 16.58 3.96
N PHE A 202 6.14 15.74 3.31
CA PHE A 202 5.16 16.19 2.33
C PHE A 202 4.07 17.07 2.95
N LEU A 203 3.58 16.74 4.14
CA LEU A 203 2.64 17.60 4.86
C LEU A 203 3.28 18.92 5.30
N LEU A 204 4.56 18.90 5.71
CA LEU A 204 5.28 20.09 6.10
C LEU A 204 5.45 21.05 4.91
N GLU A 205 5.87 20.51 3.75
CA GLU A 205 6.21 21.28 2.56
C GLU A 205 5.04 21.47 1.59
N ALA A 206 3.88 20.87 1.85
CA ALA A 206 2.71 20.85 0.97
C ALA A 206 2.36 22.23 0.38
N ARG A 207 2.28 23.28 1.21
CA ARG A 207 2.03 24.66 0.74
C ARG A 207 3.11 25.20 -0.20
N THR A 208 4.37 24.86 0.07
CA THR A 208 5.49 25.33 -0.76
C THR A 208 5.54 24.56 -2.08
N ILE A 209 5.22 23.26 -2.06
CA ILE A 209 5.04 22.45 -3.27
C ILE A 209 3.89 23.03 -4.10
N GLU A 210 2.72 23.27 -3.51
CA GLU A 210 1.54 23.83 -4.19
C GLU A 210 1.83 25.19 -4.87
N MET A 211 2.64 26.05 -4.24
CA MET A 211 2.99 27.36 -4.82
C MET A 211 4.07 27.30 -5.89
N LYS A 212 4.95 26.29 -5.89
CA LYS A 212 6.18 26.28 -6.71
C LYS A 212 6.33 25.05 -7.61
N TRP A 213 5.37 24.13 -7.65
CA TRP A 213 5.55 22.87 -8.37
C TRP A 213 5.79 23.07 -9.87
N SER A 214 5.25 24.14 -10.47
CA SER A 214 5.47 24.50 -11.87
C SER A 214 6.93 24.82 -12.19
N ASP A 215 7.71 25.24 -11.20
CA ASP A 215 9.13 25.59 -11.34
C ASP A 215 10.03 24.34 -11.34
N TYR A 216 9.55 23.23 -10.78
CA TYR A 216 10.28 21.95 -10.79
C TYR A 216 10.13 21.20 -12.12
N LEU A 217 9.24 21.65 -13.00
CA LEU A 217 9.05 21.02 -14.29
C LEU A 217 10.24 21.38 -15.20
N PRO A 218 11.05 20.39 -15.66
CA PRO A 218 12.26 20.64 -16.45
C PRO A 218 11.92 20.97 -17.92
N LEU A 219 10.92 21.82 -18.14
CA LEU A 219 10.51 22.32 -19.44
C LEU A 219 10.95 23.77 -19.58
N LYS A 220 11.42 24.12 -20.78
CA LYS A 220 11.71 25.51 -21.13
C LYS A 220 10.42 26.33 -21.08
N GLU A 221 10.51 27.57 -20.60
CA GLU A 221 9.42 28.55 -20.69
C GLU A 221 8.91 28.64 -22.13
N SER A 222 7.72 28.09 -22.37
CA SER A 222 7.12 27.87 -23.68
C SER A 222 5.62 27.63 -23.52
N ARG A 223 4.84 27.81 -24.59
CA ARG A 223 3.39 27.52 -24.60
C ARG A 223 3.08 26.07 -24.19
N PHE A 224 3.97 25.14 -24.54
CA PHE A 224 3.85 23.75 -24.12
C PHE A 224 3.95 23.57 -22.59
N LYS A 225 4.83 24.33 -21.92
CA LYS A 225 4.93 24.31 -20.45
C LYS A 225 3.62 24.84 -19.83
N GLU A 226 3.05 25.91 -20.36
CA GLU A 226 1.78 26.46 -19.89
C GLU A 226 0.62 25.46 -20.02
N GLU A 227 0.51 24.79 -21.17
CA GLU A 227 -0.48 23.73 -21.41
C GLU A 227 -0.28 22.54 -20.46
N ALA A 228 0.96 22.08 -20.29
CA ALA A 228 1.28 20.99 -19.36
C ALA A 228 0.92 21.36 -17.92
N VAL A 229 1.22 22.58 -17.49
CA VAL A 229 0.88 23.07 -16.15
C VAL A 229 -0.64 23.14 -15.98
N PHE A 230 -1.38 23.64 -16.97
CA PHE A 230 -2.85 23.68 -16.93
C PHE A 230 -3.47 22.29 -16.78
N VAL A 231 -3.00 21.32 -17.57
CA VAL A 231 -3.49 19.93 -17.53
C VAL A 231 -3.17 19.30 -16.18
N LEU A 232 -1.92 19.44 -15.69
CA LEU A 232 -1.49 18.88 -14.40
C LEU A 232 -2.25 19.49 -13.21
N SER A 233 -2.51 20.79 -13.21
CA SER A 233 -3.38 21.45 -12.23
C SER A 233 -4.79 20.85 -12.24
N SER A 234 -5.36 20.66 -13.43
CA SER A 234 -6.71 20.09 -13.58
C SER A 234 -6.76 18.64 -13.05
N PHE A 235 -5.71 17.86 -13.29
CA PHE A 235 -5.57 16.53 -12.70
C PHE A 235 -5.48 16.59 -11.17
N ASN A 236 -4.68 17.50 -10.63
CA ASN A 236 -4.56 17.70 -9.19
C ASN A 236 -5.93 18.03 -8.57
N ASP A 237 -6.69 18.96 -9.14
CA ASP A 237 -8.03 19.32 -8.65
C ASP A 237 -9.00 18.12 -8.69
N CYS A 238 -8.94 17.31 -9.74
CA CYS A 238 -9.72 16.08 -9.83
C CYS A 238 -9.33 15.08 -8.73
N LEU A 239 -8.02 14.89 -8.49
CA LEU A 239 -7.52 14.03 -7.40
C LEU A 239 -7.96 14.56 -6.02
N VAL A 240 -7.99 15.88 -5.83
CA VAL A 240 -8.51 16.52 -4.61
C VAL A 240 -9.93 16.11 -4.34
N VAL A 241 -10.80 16.27 -5.34
CA VAL A 241 -12.23 15.95 -5.20
C VAL A 241 -12.43 14.44 -5.04
N PHE A 242 -11.70 13.63 -5.82
CA PHE A 242 -11.80 12.17 -5.77
C PHE A 242 -11.44 11.62 -4.39
N PHE A 243 -10.26 11.95 -3.85
CA PHE A 243 -9.81 11.41 -2.56
C PHE A 243 -10.68 11.90 -1.40
N ARG A 244 -11.19 13.13 -1.46
CA ARG A 244 -12.18 13.63 -0.49
C ARG A 244 -13.49 12.86 -0.55
N GLY A 245 -13.99 12.60 -1.77
CA GLY A 245 -15.14 11.73 -1.98
C GLY A 245 -14.90 10.32 -1.45
N GLN A 246 -13.71 9.78 -1.67
CA GLN A 246 -13.34 8.44 -1.23
C GLN A 246 -13.35 8.30 0.30
N VAL A 247 -12.93 9.32 1.05
CA VAL A 247 -13.03 9.31 2.52
C VAL A 247 -14.50 9.23 2.98
N LEU A 248 -15.41 9.96 2.32
CA LEU A 248 -16.84 9.89 2.62
C LEU A 248 -17.43 8.52 2.27
N VAL A 249 -17.07 7.98 1.10
CA VAL A 249 -17.48 6.62 0.69
C VAL A 249 -16.99 5.58 1.68
N ALA A 250 -15.72 5.64 2.07
CA ALA A 250 -15.10 4.74 3.05
C ALA A 250 -15.82 4.79 4.42
N PHE A 251 -16.17 5.98 4.88
CA PHE A 251 -16.96 6.17 6.10
C PHE A 251 -18.36 5.53 5.98
N CYS A 252 -19.10 5.84 4.92
CA CYS A 252 -20.43 5.29 4.68
C CYS A 252 -20.40 3.77 4.56
N VAL A 253 -19.44 3.21 3.82
CA VAL A 253 -19.25 1.76 3.67
C VAL A 253 -18.94 1.13 5.02
N GLY A 254 -18.04 1.71 5.81
CA GLY A 254 -17.71 1.17 7.13
C GLY A 254 -18.91 1.13 8.08
N VAL A 255 -19.72 2.20 8.09
CA VAL A 255 -20.96 2.27 8.88
C VAL A 255 -21.99 1.26 8.38
N CYS A 256 -22.25 1.21 7.07
CA CYS A 256 -23.20 0.27 6.49
C CYS A 256 -22.80 -1.20 6.73
N LEU A 257 -21.51 -1.53 6.61
CA LEU A 257 -21.01 -2.87 6.90
C LEU A 257 -21.11 -3.20 8.39
N ALA A 258 -20.73 -2.28 9.27
CA ALA A 258 -20.87 -2.48 10.72
C ALA A 258 -22.33 -2.75 11.11
N ILE A 259 -23.28 -1.98 10.57
CA ILE A 259 -24.71 -2.17 10.82
C ILE A 259 -25.20 -3.48 10.19
N GLY A 260 -24.91 -3.71 8.91
CA GLY A 260 -25.36 -4.90 8.18
C GLY A 260 -24.86 -6.20 8.82
N PHE A 261 -23.57 -6.26 9.18
CA PHE A 261 -23.01 -7.40 9.89
C PHE A 261 -23.60 -7.56 11.29
N SER A 262 -23.94 -6.47 11.98
CA SER A 262 -24.58 -6.55 13.30
C SER A 262 -26.00 -7.10 13.22
N ILE A 263 -26.76 -6.73 12.16
CA ILE A 263 -28.12 -7.25 11.92
C ILE A 263 -28.09 -8.76 11.64
N ILE A 264 -27.09 -9.24 10.90
CA ILE A 264 -26.91 -10.66 10.60
C ILE A 264 -26.35 -11.43 11.82
N GLY A 265 -26.00 -10.76 12.91
CA GLY A 265 -25.44 -11.39 14.10
C GLY A 265 -24.01 -11.90 13.89
N LEU A 266 -23.25 -11.31 12.96
CA LEU A 266 -21.86 -11.70 12.72
C LEU A 266 -21.00 -11.33 13.95
N PRO A 267 -20.19 -12.26 14.49
CA PRO A 267 -19.25 -11.92 15.55
C PRO A 267 -18.25 -10.87 15.06
N TYR A 268 -17.94 -9.91 15.93
CA TYR A 268 -17.05 -8.77 15.62
C TYR A 268 -17.54 -7.86 14.47
N ALA A 269 -18.83 -7.87 14.15
CA ALA A 269 -19.45 -7.05 13.10
C ALA A 269 -18.95 -5.60 13.04
N ILE A 270 -18.99 -4.89 14.18
CA ILE A 270 -18.57 -3.49 14.26
C ILE A 270 -17.08 -3.34 13.97
N LEU A 271 -16.25 -4.21 14.54
CA LEU A 271 -14.80 -4.17 14.34
C LEU A 271 -14.43 -4.41 12.88
N ILE A 272 -15.04 -5.42 12.25
CA ILE A 272 -14.83 -5.76 10.85
C ILE A 272 -15.34 -4.63 9.94
N GLY A 273 -16.52 -4.06 10.23
CA GLY A 273 -17.06 -2.92 9.48
C GLY A 273 -16.18 -1.67 9.58
N LEU A 274 -15.70 -1.32 10.78
CA LEU A 274 -14.77 -0.22 10.99
C LEU A 274 -13.44 -0.45 10.26
N ALA A 275 -12.91 -1.67 10.32
CA ALA A 275 -11.70 -2.04 9.60
C ALA A 275 -11.89 -1.94 8.08
N ALA A 276 -13.01 -2.43 7.55
CA ALA A 276 -13.37 -2.31 6.15
C ALA A 276 -13.47 -0.84 5.70
N GLY A 277 -14.07 0.02 6.52
CA GLY A 277 -14.14 1.45 6.27
C GLY A 277 -12.76 2.10 6.25
N LEU A 278 -11.91 1.84 7.26
CA LEU A 278 -10.57 2.42 7.35
C LEU A 278 -9.69 2.00 6.16
N LEU A 279 -9.72 0.71 5.80
CA LEU A 279 -9.00 0.17 4.64
C LEU A 279 -9.61 0.62 3.30
N GLY A 280 -10.88 1.02 3.30
CA GLY A 280 -11.62 1.55 2.14
C GLY A 280 -11.18 2.93 1.67
N ILE A 281 -10.24 3.57 2.38
CA ILE A 281 -9.50 4.74 1.88
C ILE A 281 -8.81 4.41 0.55
N ILE A 282 -8.28 3.18 0.43
CA ILE A 282 -7.87 2.64 -0.86
C ILE A 282 -9.12 2.02 -1.50
N PRO A 283 -9.55 2.50 -2.69
CA PRO A 283 -10.77 2.02 -3.33
C PRO A 283 -10.82 0.50 -3.41
N TYR A 284 -11.97 -0.06 -3.02
CA TYR A 284 -12.30 -1.50 -2.98
C TYR A 284 -11.47 -2.35 -2.01
N PHE A 285 -10.28 -1.92 -1.60
CA PHE A 285 -9.36 -2.69 -0.77
C PHE A 285 -9.98 -3.10 0.57
N GLY A 286 -10.64 -2.18 1.26
CA GLY A 286 -11.24 -2.47 2.56
C GLY A 286 -12.37 -3.50 2.53
N VAL A 287 -13.21 -3.47 1.49
CA VAL A 287 -14.26 -4.48 1.31
C VAL A 287 -13.64 -5.84 1.00
N ILE A 288 -12.67 -5.90 0.08
CA ILE A 288 -11.97 -7.14 -0.28
C ILE A 288 -11.29 -7.75 0.96
N ALA A 289 -10.59 -6.93 1.74
CA ALA A 289 -9.90 -7.37 2.96
C ALA A 289 -10.88 -7.88 4.03
N ALA A 290 -12.04 -7.22 4.18
CA ALA A 290 -13.06 -7.61 5.15
C ALA A 290 -13.83 -8.89 4.75
N THR A 291 -13.92 -9.20 3.46
CA THR A 291 -14.57 -10.44 2.99
C THR A 291 -13.90 -11.69 3.56
N ILE A 292 -12.57 -11.68 3.73
CA ILE A 292 -11.82 -12.84 4.25
C ILE A 292 -12.32 -13.26 5.65
N PRO A 293 -12.26 -12.40 6.69
CA PRO A 293 -12.75 -12.77 8.01
C PRO A 293 -14.27 -13.01 8.02
N VAL A 294 -15.05 -12.27 7.22
CA VAL A 294 -16.52 -12.46 7.16
C VAL A 294 -16.87 -13.87 6.68
N LEU A 295 -16.23 -14.34 5.60
CA LEU A 295 -16.49 -15.67 5.05
C LEU A 295 -16.10 -16.77 6.03
N LEU A 296 -14.94 -16.64 6.68
CA LEU A 296 -14.47 -17.63 7.65
C LEU A 296 -15.40 -17.74 8.87
N LEU A 297 -15.82 -16.60 9.44
CA LEU A 297 -16.76 -16.59 10.56
C LEU A 297 -18.15 -17.07 10.15
N SER A 298 -18.61 -16.73 8.95
CA SER A 298 -19.90 -17.18 8.45
C SER A 298 -19.94 -18.68 8.20
N LEU A 299 -18.82 -19.31 7.80
CA LEU A 299 -18.75 -20.77 7.67
C LEU A 299 -18.79 -21.46 9.03
N ALA A 300 -18.18 -20.85 10.05
CA ALA A 300 -18.11 -21.43 11.38
C ALA A 300 -19.39 -21.22 12.22
N TYR A 301 -20.02 -20.06 12.09
CA TYR A 301 -21.16 -19.64 12.91
C TYR A 301 -22.46 -19.49 12.10
N GLY A 302 -22.50 -19.97 10.85
CA GLY A 302 -23.63 -19.80 9.93
C GLY A 302 -24.98 -20.21 10.51
N ASP A 303 -25.01 -21.32 11.27
CA ASP A 303 -26.23 -21.84 11.91
C ASP A 303 -26.79 -20.90 13.00
N GLN A 304 -25.93 -20.11 13.65
CA GLN A 304 -26.31 -19.17 14.71
C GLN A 304 -26.71 -17.80 14.17
N MET A 305 -26.19 -17.42 12.99
CA MET A 305 -26.40 -16.11 12.36
C MET A 305 -27.82 -15.93 11.79
N LEU A 306 -28.50 -17.03 11.41
CA LEU A 306 -29.90 -16.97 10.92
C LEU A 306 -30.96 -16.90 12.02
N VAL A 307 -30.62 -17.29 13.26
CA VAL A 307 -31.60 -17.41 14.37
C VAL A 307 -31.91 -16.06 15.05
N GLN A 308 -31.05 -15.04 14.89
CA GLN A 308 -31.28 -13.72 15.51
C GLN A 308 -31.93 -12.70 14.57
N GLY A 309 -31.85 -12.88 13.25
CA GLY A 309 -32.40 -11.95 12.24
C GLY A 309 -33.81 -12.29 11.73
N ALA A 310 -34.26 -13.53 11.88
CA ALA A 310 -35.61 -13.96 11.51
C ALA A 310 -36.18 -14.85 12.62
N GLY A 311 -37.29 -14.42 13.23
CA GLY A 311 -37.99 -15.20 14.25
C GLY A 311 -38.67 -16.45 13.69
N ALA A 312 -37.91 -17.45 13.26
CA ALA A 312 -38.43 -18.78 12.96
C ALA A 312 -37.42 -19.87 13.38
N PRO A 313 -37.88 -20.92 14.07
CA PRO A 313 -37.01 -21.93 14.65
C PRO A 313 -36.40 -22.83 13.57
N VAL A 314 -35.18 -23.26 13.87
CA VAL A 314 -34.45 -24.38 13.26
C VAL A 314 -35.41 -25.54 12.97
N LEU A 315 -35.38 -26.05 11.74
CA LEU A 315 -35.92 -27.37 11.42
C LEU A 315 -34.83 -28.21 10.75
N ALA A 316 -34.43 -29.24 11.51
CA ALA A 316 -33.78 -30.51 11.18
C ALA A 316 -32.40 -30.48 10.54
#